data_AF-A0A1I2AKZ0-F1
#
_entry.id   AF-A0A1I2AKZ0-F1
#
_cell.length_a   1.000
_cell.length_b   1.000
_cell.length_c   1.000
_cell.angle_alpha   90.00
_cell.angle_beta   90.00
_cell.angle_gamma   90.00
#
_symmetry.space_group_name_H-M   'P 1'
#
loop_
_entity.id
_entity.type
_entity.pdbx_description
1 polymer ?
#
loop_
_entity_poly.entity_id
_entity_poly.type
_entity_poly.pdbx_seq_one_letter_code
_entity_poly.pdbx_strand_id
1 'polypeptide(L)'
;MINVKNVVLSRNFAQPKGFIVHRQTGSWVRGTWQSVEEAPITLSGTIIVATADDLEQVPEGDRVKGAMAFYSPQQIYVTRETGTSDQIDWRGERYRIYHVAPWEDFGYYKAIGVRMLGV
;
A
#
# COMPACT_ATOMS: atom_id res chain seq x y z
N MET A 1 -19.47 -2.49 20.61
CA MET A 1 -18.94 -2.04 19.31
C MET A 1 -17.64 -2.79 19.04
N ILE A 2 -17.44 -3.33 17.84
CA ILE A 2 -16.23 -4.13 17.52
C ILE A 2 -15.06 -3.19 17.17
N ASN A 3 -13.86 -3.47 17.68
CA ASN A 3 -12.67 -2.72 17.33
C ASN A 3 -12.07 -3.29 16.03
N VAL A 4 -12.25 -2.57 14.92
CA VAL A 4 -11.87 -3.05 13.57
C VAL A 4 -10.35 -3.13 13.40
N LYS A 5 -9.58 -2.22 13.99
CA LYS A 5 -8.11 -2.28 14.04
C LYS A 5 -7.61 -3.63 14.56
N ASN A 6 -8.22 -4.16 15.63
CA ASN A 6 -7.85 -5.47 16.18
C ASN A 6 -8.19 -6.63 15.24
N VAL A 7 -9.24 -6.49 14.42
CA VAL A 7 -9.62 -7.51 13.42
C VAL A 7 -8.59 -7.56 12.29
N VAL A 8 -8.17 -6.39 11.78
CA VAL A 8 -7.13 -6.26 10.75
C VAL A 8 -5.78 -6.83 11.22
N LEU A 9 -5.48 -6.72 12.52
CA LEU A 9 -4.28 -7.28 13.14
C LEU A 9 -4.45 -8.70 13.67
N SER A 10 -5.65 -9.28 13.58
CA SER A 10 -5.91 -10.58 14.19
C SER A 10 -5.10 -11.67 13.50
N ARG A 11 -4.62 -12.63 14.27
CA ARG A 11 -3.79 -13.75 13.78
C ARG A 11 -4.46 -14.59 12.67
N ASN A 12 -5.79 -14.56 12.60
CA ASN A 12 -6.58 -15.31 11.62
C ASN A 12 -6.64 -14.61 10.24
N PHE A 13 -6.47 -13.29 10.19
CA PHE A 13 -6.59 -12.49 8.96
C PHE A 13 -5.28 -11.82 8.55
N ALA A 14 -4.47 -11.38 9.51
CA ALA A 14 -3.22 -10.69 9.26
C ALA A 14 -2.17 -11.64 8.68
N GLN A 15 -1.36 -11.15 7.76
CA GLN A 15 -0.24 -11.90 7.22
C GLN A 15 0.81 -12.10 8.33
N PRO A 16 1.16 -13.33 8.73
CA PRO A 16 1.99 -13.59 9.91
C PRO A 16 3.39 -12.98 9.85
N LYS A 17 3.94 -12.84 8.64
CA LYS A 17 5.26 -12.23 8.39
C LYS A 17 5.17 -10.74 8.03
N GLY A 18 3.97 -10.17 7.98
CA GLY A 18 3.74 -8.85 7.43
C GLY A 18 4.02 -8.75 5.93
N PHE A 19 4.16 -7.52 5.47
CA PHE A 19 4.58 -7.15 4.12
C PHE A 19 5.59 -6.01 4.21
N ILE A 20 6.47 -5.91 3.21
CA ILE A 20 7.57 -4.94 3.22
C ILE A 20 7.12 -3.72 2.42
N VAL A 21 7.27 -2.54 3.00
CA VAL A 21 6.95 -1.26 2.38
C VAL A 21 8.25 -0.51 2.11
N HIS A 22 8.48 -0.20 0.84
CA HIS A 22 9.53 0.68 0.36
C HIS A 22 8.97 2.07 0.27
N ARG A 23 9.43 2.94 1.17
CA ARG A 23 9.05 4.34 1.22
C ARG A 23 10.16 5.16 0.59
N GLN A 24 9.78 6.05 -0.30
CA GLN A 24 10.70 6.99 -0.93
C GLN A 24 10.26 8.39 -0.57
N THR A 25 11.09 9.08 0.19
CA THR A 25 10.94 10.51 0.42
C THR A 25 11.86 11.26 -0.54
N GLY A 26 11.57 12.52 -0.79
CA GLY A 26 12.37 13.30 -1.70
C GLY A 26 12.05 14.77 -1.64
N SER A 27 12.86 15.55 -2.32
CA SER A 27 12.63 16.97 -2.50
C SER A 27 12.97 17.39 -3.92
N TRP A 28 12.28 18.44 -4.37
CA TRP A 28 12.59 19.08 -5.63
C TRP A 28 13.80 19.99 -5.44
N VAL A 29 14.94 19.61 -6.02
CA VAL A 29 16.16 20.44 -6.02
C VAL A 29 16.46 20.84 -7.45
N ARG A 30 16.31 22.14 -7.76
CA ARG A 30 16.60 22.73 -9.08
C ARG A 30 15.83 22.07 -10.25
N GLY A 31 14.56 21.74 -10.04
CA GLY A 31 13.70 21.12 -11.08
C GLY A 31 13.90 19.61 -11.26
N THR A 32 14.81 18.99 -10.50
CA THR A 32 15.01 17.54 -10.48
C THR A 32 14.48 16.96 -9.17
N TRP A 33 13.69 15.89 -9.26
CA TRP A 33 13.30 15.12 -8.08
C TRP A 33 14.50 14.32 -7.57
N GLN A 34 14.96 14.62 -6.35
CA GLN A 34 15.98 13.81 -5.68
C GLN A 34 15.28 12.91 -4.66
N SER A 35 15.20 11.62 -4.98
CA SER A 35 14.68 10.60 -4.08
C SER A 35 15.75 10.16 -3.08
N VAL A 36 15.41 10.18 -1.80
CA VAL A 36 16.11 9.47 -0.74
C VAL A 36 15.39 8.13 -0.57
N GLU A 37 16.09 7.05 -0.88
CA GLU A 37 15.58 5.71 -0.64
C GLU A 37 15.66 5.42 0.87
N GLU A 38 14.51 5.23 1.52
CA GLU A 38 14.47 4.87 2.94
C GLU A 38 14.60 3.36 3.11
N ALA A 39 15.07 2.95 4.30
CA ALA A 39 15.15 1.54 4.64
C ALA A 39 13.75 0.89 4.58
N PRO A 40 13.65 -0.35 4.05
CA PRO A 40 12.37 -1.05 3.95
C PRO A 40 11.71 -1.24 5.31
N ILE A 41 10.42 -0.91 5.40
CA ILE A 41 9.62 -0.97 6.63
C ILE A 41 8.73 -2.21 6.59
N THR A 42 8.80 -3.07 7.60
CA THR A 42 7.86 -4.20 7.71
C THR A 42 6.57 -3.76 8.38
N LEU A 43 5.46 -3.82 7.65
CA LEU A 43 4.12 -3.55 8.17
C LEU A 43 3.35 -4.85 8.40
N SER A 44 2.47 -4.84 9.41
CA SER A 44 1.52 -5.91 9.66
C SER A 44 0.11 -5.50 9.23
N GLY A 45 -0.66 -6.46 8.74
CA GLY A 45 -1.98 -6.20 8.22
C GLY A 45 -2.57 -7.35 7.41
N THR A 46 -3.81 -7.15 6.94
CA THR A 46 -4.53 -8.10 6.09
C THR A 46 -4.33 -7.73 4.62
N ILE A 47 -4.18 -8.73 3.76
CA ILE A 47 -4.06 -8.54 2.31
C ILE A 47 -5.13 -9.41 1.66
N ILE A 48 -5.89 -8.82 0.75
CA ILE A 48 -6.89 -9.51 -0.06
C ILE A 48 -6.74 -9.14 -1.52
N VAL A 49 -7.35 -9.92 -2.40
CA VAL A 49 -7.51 -9.54 -3.81
C VAL A 49 -8.41 -8.31 -3.89
N ALA A 50 -8.05 -7.33 -4.73
CA ALA A 50 -8.88 -6.16 -4.94
C ALA A 50 -10.27 -6.56 -5.45
N THR A 51 -11.32 -5.94 -4.91
CA THR A 51 -12.70 -6.15 -5.38
C THR A 51 -12.96 -5.43 -6.71
N ALA A 52 -14.11 -5.69 -7.33
CA ALA A 52 -14.52 -4.95 -8.54
C ALA A 52 -14.54 -3.43 -8.29
N ASP A 53 -15.12 -2.99 -7.16
CA ASP A 53 -15.16 -1.58 -6.75
C ASP A 53 -13.75 -0.99 -6.57
N ASP A 54 -12.80 -1.77 -6.05
CA ASP A 54 -11.41 -1.34 -5.91
C ASP A 54 -10.72 -1.18 -7.27
N LEU A 55 -11.05 -2.05 -8.23
CA LEU A 55 -10.54 -1.95 -9.59
C LEU A 55 -11.08 -0.72 -10.31
N GLU A 56 -12.29 -0.25 -9.98
CA GLU A 56 -12.82 0.99 -10.55
C GLU A 56 -11.96 2.21 -10.20
N GLN A 57 -11.34 2.21 -9.01
CA GLN A 57 -10.41 3.25 -8.56
C GLN A 57 -9.04 3.21 -9.25
N VAL A 58 -8.78 2.16 -10.04
CA VAL A 58 -7.58 1.99 -10.84
C VAL A 58 -7.91 2.30 -12.31
N PRO A 59 -7.03 2.99 -13.06
CA PRO A 59 -7.19 3.19 -14.49
C PRO A 59 -7.34 1.88 -15.25
N GLU A 60 -8.18 1.88 -16.27
CA GLU A 60 -8.56 0.69 -17.03
C GLU A 60 -7.35 -0.09 -17.57
N GLY A 61 -6.30 0.61 -18.04
CA GLY A 61 -5.08 -0.02 -18.54
C GLY A 61 -4.25 -0.77 -17.49
N ASP A 62 -4.44 -0.48 -16.21
CA ASP A 62 -3.72 -1.11 -15.10
C ASP A 62 -4.57 -2.17 -14.37
N ARG A 63 -5.89 -2.24 -14.62
CA ARG A 63 -6.80 -3.23 -14.01
C ARG A 63 -6.42 -4.68 -14.30
N VAL A 64 -5.74 -4.94 -15.42
CA VAL A 64 -5.36 -6.30 -15.86
C VAL A 64 -4.20 -6.88 -15.02
N LYS A 65 -3.41 -6.05 -14.34
CA LYS A 65 -2.12 -6.46 -13.75
C LYS A 65 -2.25 -7.21 -12.41
N GLY A 66 -3.46 -7.46 -11.92
CA GLY A 66 -3.70 -8.10 -10.63
C GLY A 66 -3.50 -7.11 -9.48
N ALA A 67 -4.59 -6.46 -9.07
CA ALA A 67 -4.58 -5.52 -7.96
C ALA A 67 -4.83 -6.23 -6.62
N MET A 68 -4.16 -5.75 -5.58
CA MET A 68 -4.30 -6.22 -4.20
C MET A 68 -4.72 -5.06 -3.31
N ALA A 69 -5.54 -5.37 -2.31
CA ALA A 69 -5.89 -4.43 -1.25
C ALA A 69 -5.14 -4.77 0.04
N PHE A 70 -4.41 -3.80 0.56
CA PHE A 70 -3.60 -3.88 1.77
C PHE A 70 -4.28 -3.10 2.87
N TYR A 71 -4.56 -3.76 3.99
CA TYR A 71 -5.15 -3.17 5.17
C TYR A 71 -4.10 -3.08 6.26
N SER A 72 -3.80 -1.88 6.74
CA SER A 72 -2.83 -1.68 7.82
C SER A 72 -3.31 -0.64 8.82
N PRO A 73 -3.07 -0.81 10.13
CA PRO A 73 -3.23 0.29 11.09
C PRO A 73 -2.20 1.40 10.91
N GLN A 74 -1.10 1.12 10.21
CA GLN A 74 -0.06 2.09 9.92
C GLN A 74 -0.33 2.74 8.57
N GLN A 75 0.02 4.02 8.45
CA GLN A 75 -0.28 4.80 7.26
C GLN A 75 0.56 4.34 6.06
N ILE A 76 -0.12 4.12 4.94
CA ILE A 76 0.44 3.85 3.63
C ILE A 76 0.20 5.11 2.77
N TYR A 77 1.18 5.50 1.96
CA TYR A 77 1.10 6.73 1.18
C TYR A 77 0.98 6.48 -0.31
N VAL A 78 0.09 7.24 -0.95
CA VAL A 78 0.17 7.56 -2.38
C VAL A 78 1.22 8.65 -2.61
N THR A 79 1.54 8.93 -3.87
CA THR A 79 2.42 10.05 -4.24
C THR A 79 1.94 11.34 -3.57
N ARG A 80 2.85 12.02 -2.90
CA ARG A 80 2.64 13.24 -2.12
C ARG A 80 3.79 14.22 -2.38
N GLU A 81 3.66 15.46 -1.94
CA GLU A 81 4.69 16.49 -2.16
C GLU A 81 6.07 16.10 -1.62
N THR A 82 6.09 15.30 -0.55
CA THR A 82 7.30 14.89 0.17
C THR A 82 7.82 13.50 -0.23
N GLY A 83 7.18 12.82 -1.19
CA GLY A 83 7.53 11.44 -1.51
C GLY A 83 6.72 10.81 -2.65
N THR A 84 7.30 9.81 -3.29
CA THR A 84 6.58 8.99 -4.28
C THR A 84 5.67 7.98 -3.59
N SER A 85 4.73 7.39 -4.34
CA SER A 85 3.85 6.32 -3.84
C SER A 85 4.66 5.17 -3.23
N ASP A 86 4.23 4.69 -2.06
CA ASP A 86 4.81 3.52 -1.42
C ASP A 86 4.76 2.30 -2.38
N GLN A 87 5.79 1.45 -2.31
CA GLN A 87 5.82 0.17 -3.02
C GLN A 87 5.82 -0.96 -2.00
N ILE A 88 4.98 -1.97 -2.21
CA ILE A 88 4.80 -3.08 -1.27
C ILE A 88 5.30 -4.37 -1.88
N ASP A 89 6.20 -5.06 -1.19
CA ASP A 89 6.57 -6.44 -1.52
C ASP A 89 5.75 -7.44 -0.72
N TRP A 90 5.11 -8.34 -1.45
CA TRP A 90 4.40 -9.46 -0.89
C TRP A 90 4.47 -10.69 -1.79
N ARG A 91 4.84 -11.84 -1.22
CA ARG A 91 4.99 -13.13 -1.93
C ARG A 91 5.91 -13.09 -3.17
N GLY A 92 6.96 -12.28 -3.11
CA GLY A 92 7.93 -12.15 -4.22
C GLY A 92 7.47 -11.20 -5.33
N GLU A 93 6.32 -10.57 -5.18
CA GLU A 93 5.77 -9.60 -6.13
C GLU A 93 5.80 -8.20 -5.53
N ARG A 94 6.08 -7.20 -6.37
CA ARG A 94 6.10 -5.79 -5.99
C ARG A 94 4.84 -5.10 -6.50
N TYR A 95 4.16 -4.39 -5.60
CA TYR A 95 2.93 -3.67 -5.86
C TYR A 95 3.14 -2.18 -5.64
N ARG A 96 2.84 -1.36 -6.65
CA ARG A 96 2.84 0.09 -6.49
C ARG A 96 1.48 0.55 -5.97
N ILE A 97 1.47 1.35 -4.91
CA ILE A 97 0.23 1.91 -4.37
C ILE A 97 -0.32 2.98 -5.30
N TYR A 98 -1.58 2.79 -5.69
CA TYR A 98 -2.30 3.68 -6.60
C TYR A 98 -3.30 4.57 -5.84
N HIS A 99 -4.04 3.98 -4.90
CA HIS A 99 -5.06 4.67 -4.11
C HIS A 99 -4.93 4.28 -2.64
N VAL A 100 -5.17 5.23 -1.72
CA VAL A 100 -5.33 4.96 -0.27
C VAL A 100 -6.62 5.58 0.22
N ALA A 101 -7.47 4.78 0.86
CA ALA A 101 -8.65 5.23 1.58
C ALA A 101 -8.34 5.27 3.09
N PRO A 102 -8.33 6.46 3.71
CA PRO A 102 -8.08 6.61 5.14
C PRO A 102 -9.35 6.29 5.93
N TRP A 103 -9.40 5.10 6.53
CA TRP A 103 -10.47 4.68 7.45
C TRP A 103 -10.02 4.89 8.90
N GLU A 104 -9.43 6.05 9.17
CA GLU A 104 -8.76 6.38 10.43
C GLU A 104 -9.72 6.33 11.63
N ASP A 105 -10.98 6.72 11.43
CA ASP A 105 -12.05 6.59 12.43
C ASP A 105 -12.27 5.13 12.87
N PHE A 106 -11.94 4.16 12.02
CA PHE A 106 -11.98 2.73 12.31
C PHE A 106 -10.60 2.14 12.67
N GLY A 107 -9.55 2.97 12.65
CA GLY A 107 -8.19 2.63 13.06
C GLY A 107 -7.37 1.85 12.03
N TYR A 108 -7.70 1.97 10.74
CA TYR A 108 -6.92 1.35 9.65
C TYR A 108 -6.92 2.18 8.36
N TYR A 109 -6.01 1.83 7.45
CA TYR A 109 -5.91 2.36 6.10
C TYR A 109 -6.13 1.22 5.12
N LYS A 110 -6.87 1.48 4.04
CA LYS A 110 -7.01 0.56 2.91
C LYS A 110 -6.23 1.13 1.73
N ALA A 111 -5.18 0.43 1.31
CA ALA A 111 -4.37 0.80 0.15
C ALA A 111 -4.62 -0.18 -1.00
N ILE A 112 -4.82 0.35 -2.21
CA ILE A 112 -4.97 -0.44 -3.44
C ILE A 112 -3.65 -0.36 -4.18
N GLY A 113 -3.01 -1.51 -4.37
CA GLY A 113 -1.76 -1.64 -5.10
C GLY A 113 -1.92 -2.44 -6.38
N VAL A 114 -1.25 -2.00 -7.44
CA VAL A 114 -1.19 -2.70 -8.73
C VAL A 114 0.18 -3.35 -8.87
N ARG A 115 0.22 -4.61 -9.31
CA ARG A 115 1.48 -5.33 -9.53
C ARG A 115 2.34 -4.60 -10.57
N MET A 116 3.60 -4.42 -10.25
CA MET A 116 4.61 -3.95 -11.19
C MET A 116 5.11 -5.15 -12.00
N LEU A 117 4.98 -5.08 -13.32
CA LEU A 117 5.61 -6.05 -14.22
C LEU A 117 7.11 -5.72 -14.30
N GLY A 118 7.96 -6.64 -13.86
CA GLY A 118 9.40 -6.60 -14.06
C GLY A 118 10.20 -6.28 -12.80
N VAL A 119 10.89 -7.33 -12.31
CA VAL A 119 12.33 -7.25 -12.01
C VAL A 119 13.00 -8.31 -12.87
#